data_AF-A0AAD9TJG2-F1
#
_entry.id   AF-A0AAD9TJG2-F1
#
_cell.length_a   1.000
_cell.length_b   1.000
_cell.length_c   1.000
_cell.angle_alpha   90.00
_cell.angle_beta   90.00
_cell.angle_gamma   90.00
#
_symmetry.space_group_name_H-M   'P 1'
#
loop_
_entity.id
_entity.type
_entity.pdbx_description
1 polymer ?
#
loop_
_entity_poly.entity_id
_entity_poly.type
_entity_poly.pdbx_seq_one_letter_code
_entity_poly.pdbx_strand_id
1 'polypeptide(L)'
;MELNQLSCTIPHDIVEYLHHHCESPIVHGDLKPCNVLLDHDMVAHAGDFGLSKLLSDRPLSTAYGTQSSSVRVGGTIGYVAPEYGLGNEVSMLGDVYNFGILLLEMLTGKHPTDSLFNDGLTLHEFAKIALLERVMEIVEPSLLLEARTSNNSV
;
A
#
# COMPACT_ATOMS: atom_id res chain seq x y z
N MET A 1 14.93 6.53 -26.88
CA MET A 1 14.44 5.46 -26.00
C MET A 1 13.79 6.18 -24.85
N GLU A 2 12.47 6.32 -24.93
CA GLU A 2 11.67 7.31 -24.21
C GLU A 2 11.42 6.92 -22.74
N LEU A 3 11.16 7.94 -21.93
CA LEU A 3 10.98 8.02 -20.47
C LEU A 3 9.84 7.16 -19.87
N ASN A 4 9.45 6.06 -20.52
CA ASN A 4 8.19 5.35 -20.23
C ASN A 4 8.29 4.33 -19.07
N GLN A 5 9.43 4.20 -18.39
CA GLN A 5 9.60 3.22 -17.30
C GLN A 5 9.31 3.77 -15.90
N LEU A 6 9.15 5.10 -15.74
CA LEU A 6 8.64 5.71 -14.51
C LEU A 6 7.11 5.88 -14.51
N SER A 7 6.44 5.50 -15.60
CA SER A 7 4.98 5.38 -15.68
C SER A 7 4.54 3.97 -15.26
N CYS A 8 5.05 3.46 -14.14
CA CYS A 8 4.24 2.56 -13.33
C CYS A 8 3.06 3.42 -12.88
N THR A 9 1.92 3.29 -13.56
CA THR A 9 0.66 3.96 -13.18
C THR A 9 0.48 3.73 -11.69
N ILE A 10 0.66 4.80 -10.93
CA ILE A 10 0.92 4.75 -9.49
C ILE A 10 -0.18 3.89 -8.86
N PRO A 11 0.12 2.88 -8.03
CA PRO A 11 -0.91 2.06 -7.40
C PRO A 11 -1.86 2.86 -6.47
N HIS A 12 -1.66 4.18 -6.37
CA HIS A 12 -2.62 5.16 -5.88
C HIS A 12 -3.98 5.05 -6.58
N ASP A 13 -3.98 4.87 -7.90
CA ASP A 13 -5.23 4.80 -8.68
C ASP A 13 -6.09 3.62 -8.26
N ILE A 14 -5.48 2.54 -7.73
CA ILE A 14 -6.20 1.40 -7.17
C ILE A 14 -7.02 1.82 -5.95
N VAL A 15 -6.39 2.45 -4.96
CA VAL A 15 -7.07 2.84 -3.71
C VAL A 15 -8.16 3.86 -4.02
N GLU A 16 -7.84 4.85 -4.84
CA GLU A 16 -8.79 5.90 -5.24
C GLU A 16 -9.96 5.35 -6.04
N TYR A 17 -9.73 4.39 -6.94
CA TYR A 17 -10.79 3.76 -7.71
C TYR A 17 -11.72 2.94 -6.81
N LEU A 18 -11.15 2.08 -5.96
CA LEU A 18 -11.92 1.20 -5.08
C LEU A 18 -12.76 2.00 -4.08
N HIS A 19 -12.22 3.08 -3.52
CA HIS A 19 -12.89 3.84 -2.45
C HIS A 19 -13.90 4.85 -2.98
N HIS A 20 -13.66 5.45 -4.16
CA HIS A 20 -14.43 6.61 -4.61
C HIS A 20 -15.09 6.46 -5.99
N HIS A 21 -14.64 5.52 -6.84
CA HIS A 21 -15.13 5.41 -8.23
C HIS A 21 -15.98 4.17 -8.49
N CYS A 22 -16.05 3.22 -7.54
CA CYS A 22 -17.02 2.14 -7.57
C CYS A 22 -18.41 2.63 -7.14
N GLU A 23 -19.47 2.04 -7.72
CA GLU A 23 -20.87 2.34 -7.37
C GLU A 23 -21.14 2.17 -5.86
N SER A 24 -20.50 1.17 -5.25
CA SER A 24 -20.38 1.04 -3.79
C SER A 24 -18.90 0.99 -3.42
N PRO A 25 -18.42 1.82 -2.48
CA PRO A 25 -17.03 1.80 -2.06
C PRO A 25 -16.57 0.40 -1.62
N ILE A 26 -15.38 0.00 -2.06
CA ILE A 26 -14.79 -1.30 -1.79
C ILE A 26 -13.58 -1.12 -0.88
N VAL A 27 -13.61 -1.76 0.29
CA VAL A 27 -12.41 -1.95 1.11
C VAL A 27 -11.73 -3.23 0.63
N HIS A 28 -10.46 -3.18 0.24
CA HIS A 28 -9.71 -4.33 -0.22
C HIS A 28 -9.30 -5.26 0.93
N GLY A 29 -8.69 -4.70 1.98
CA GLY A 29 -8.29 -5.38 3.21
C GLY A 29 -6.99 -6.18 3.17
N ASP A 30 -6.28 -6.22 2.04
CA ASP A 30 -5.00 -6.95 1.88
C ASP A 30 -4.14 -6.41 0.72
N LEU A 31 -3.98 -5.09 0.64
CA LEU A 31 -3.12 -4.48 -0.37
C LEU A 31 -1.64 -4.76 -0.06
N LYS A 32 -0.95 -5.38 -1.02
CA LYS A 32 0.48 -5.76 -0.96
C LYS A 32 1.01 -5.99 -2.39
N PRO A 33 2.34 -5.98 -2.62
CA PRO A 33 2.90 -6.08 -3.97
C PRO A 33 2.38 -7.26 -4.79
N CYS A 34 2.25 -8.46 -4.20
CA CYS A 34 1.78 -9.63 -4.94
C CYS A 34 0.28 -9.60 -5.29
N ASN A 35 -0.48 -8.68 -4.70
CA ASN A 35 -1.88 -8.40 -5.04
C ASN A 35 -2.03 -7.22 -6.02
N VAL A 36 -0.93 -6.64 -6.49
CA VAL A 36 -0.92 -5.64 -7.58
C VAL A 36 -0.37 -6.31 -8.83
N LEU A 37 -1.27 -6.58 -9.78
CA LEU A 37 -0.94 -7.23 -11.05
C LEU A 37 -0.64 -6.16 -12.10
N LEU A 38 0.32 -6.44 -12.97
CA LEU A 38 0.64 -5.58 -14.10
C LEU A 38 0.19 -6.26 -15.40
N ASP A 39 -0.52 -5.53 -16.26
CA ASP A 39 -0.87 -6.01 -17.59
C ASP A 39 0.23 -5.72 -18.63
N HIS A 40 -0.04 -6.06 -19.89
CA HIS A 40 0.89 -5.86 -21.01
C HIS A 40 1.27 -4.39 -21.27
N ASP A 41 0.44 -3.44 -20.84
CA ASP A 41 0.65 -2.00 -20.98
C ASP A 41 1.25 -1.39 -19.71
N MET A 42 1.70 -2.23 -18.76
CA MET A 42 2.23 -1.83 -17.45
C MET A 42 1.22 -1.07 -16.58
N VAL A 43 -0.07 -1.26 -16.82
CA VAL A 43 -1.13 -0.72 -15.98
C VAL A 43 -1.30 -1.62 -14.77
N ALA A 44 -1.39 -1.01 -13.58
CA ALA A 44 -1.59 -1.71 -12.33
C ALA A 44 -3.07 -2.04 -12.09
N HIS A 45 -3.34 -3.29 -11.69
CA HIS A 45 -4.66 -3.82 -11.39
C HIS A 45 -4.65 -4.47 -10.00
N ALA A 46 -5.69 -4.22 -9.21
CA ALA A 46 -5.88 -4.92 -7.94
C ALA A 46 -6.30 -6.37 -8.17
N GLY A 47 -5.70 -7.30 -7.43
CA GLY A 47 -6.04 -8.72 -7.39
C GLY A 47 -6.30 -9.20 -5.97
N ASP A 48 -6.83 -10.42 -5.85
CA ASP A 48 -7.14 -11.09 -4.58
C ASP A 48 -8.09 -10.30 -3.64
N PHE A 49 -9.38 -10.32 -4.01
CA PHE A 49 -10.46 -9.71 -3.22
C PHE A 49 -11.00 -10.61 -2.09
N GLY A 50 -10.23 -11.61 -1.65
CA GLY A 50 -10.69 -12.62 -0.68
C GLY A 50 -11.04 -12.05 0.70
N LEU A 51 -10.54 -10.86 1.02
CA LEU A 51 -10.81 -10.12 2.27
C LEU A 51 -11.63 -8.85 2.05
N SER A 52 -12.07 -8.59 0.81
CA SER A 52 -12.69 -7.33 0.45
C SER A 52 -14.13 -7.23 0.95
N LYS A 53 -14.56 -5.99 1.22
CA LYS A 53 -15.90 -5.67 1.70
C LYS A 53 -16.49 -4.52 0.89
N LEU A 54 -17.73 -4.69 0.44
CA LEU A 54 -18.55 -3.61 -0.10
C LEU A 54 -19.13 -2.80 1.06
N LEU A 55 -18.90 -1.49 1.04
CA LEU A 55 -19.56 -0.56 1.94
C LEU A 55 -20.90 -0.19 1.30
N SER A 56 -21.99 -0.75 1.80
CA SER A 56 -23.34 -0.39 1.35
C SER A 56 -23.67 1.08 1.67
N ASP A 57 -24.44 1.72 0.80
CA ASP A 57 -24.96 3.11 0.87
C ASP A 57 -25.72 3.44 2.16
N ARG A 58 -25.00 3.53 3.28
CA ARG A 58 -25.45 4.27 4.45
C ARG A 58 -24.71 5.60 4.46
N PRO A 59 -25.41 6.70 4.78
CA PRO A 59 -24.86 8.04 4.65
C PRO A 59 -23.49 8.13 5.34
N LEU A 60 -22.54 8.73 4.61
CA LEU A 60 -21.11 8.90 4.90
C LEU A 60 -20.81 9.42 6.33
N SER A 61 -21.81 10.00 6.99
CA SER A 61 -21.75 10.44 8.40
C SER A 61 -21.72 9.30 9.42
N THR A 62 -21.92 8.03 9.02
CA THR A 62 -21.93 6.86 9.92
C THR A 62 -20.88 5.79 9.58
N ALA A 63 -20.06 5.99 8.55
CA ALA A 63 -19.07 5.01 8.10
C ALA A 63 -17.86 4.86 9.04
N TYR A 64 -17.78 5.64 10.13
CA TYR A 64 -16.73 5.55 11.15
C TYR A 64 -16.91 4.40 12.15
N GLY A 65 -17.91 3.54 11.97
CA GLY A 65 -18.01 2.35 12.79
C GLY A 65 -19.22 1.52 12.48
N THR A 66 -19.08 0.23 12.77
CA THR A 66 -20.11 -0.82 12.78
C THR A 66 -20.58 -1.35 11.43
N GLN A 67 -19.90 -2.39 10.92
CA GLN A 67 -20.57 -3.52 10.29
C GLN A 67 -20.01 -4.87 10.79
N SER A 68 -20.35 -5.13 12.06
CA SER A 68 -20.23 -6.40 12.76
C SER A 68 -20.47 -7.60 11.85
N SER A 69 -19.39 -8.28 11.49
CA SER A 69 -19.37 -9.65 10.98
C SER A 69 -18.05 -10.29 11.39
N SER A 70 -18.12 -11.16 12.42
CA SER A 70 -17.04 -11.99 12.99
C SER A 70 -15.63 -11.44 12.79
N VAL A 71 -15.04 -10.87 13.86
CA VAL A 71 -13.64 -10.40 13.93
C VAL A 71 -12.68 -11.51 13.48
N ARG A 72 -12.43 -11.58 12.18
CA ARG A 72 -11.31 -12.29 11.61
C ARG A 72 -10.29 -11.19 11.36
N VAL A 73 -9.25 -11.15 12.18
CA VAL A 73 -8.06 -10.36 11.85
C VAL A 73 -7.59 -10.89 10.49
N GLY A 74 -7.91 -10.14 9.44
CA GLY A 74 -7.59 -10.44 8.06
C GLY A 74 -6.44 -9.55 7.60
N GLY A 75 -5.68 -10.06 6.64
CA GLY A 75 -4.59 -9.35 5.98
C GLY A 75 -3.24 -10.01 6.22
N THR A 76 -2.23 -9.46 5.58
CA THR A 76 -0.87 -10.00 5.56
C THR A 76 0.01 -9.38 6.64
N ILE A 77 0.73 -10.22 7.38
CA ILE A 77 1.68 -9.79 8.43
C ILE A 77 2.68 -8.80 7.83
N GLY A 78 2.90 -7.69 8.54
CA GLY A 78 3.79 -6.60 8.13
C GLY A 78 3.10 -5.49 7.33
N TYR A 79 1.97 -5.77 6.67
CA TYR A 79 1.18 -4.77 5.94
C TYR A 79 -0.01 -4.28 6.73
N VAL A 80 -0.60 -5.15 7.55
CA VAL A 80 -1.81 -4.89 8.35
C VAL A 80 -1.66 -3.65 9.22
N ALA A 81 -2.67 -2.78 9.18
CA ALA A 81 -2.75 -1.59 9.99
C ALA A 81 -2.79 -1.95 11.50
N PRO A 82 -2.04 -1.23 12.35
CA PRO A 82 -1.88 -1.60 13.77
C PRO A 82 -3.22 -1.66 14.52
N GLU A 83 -4.21 -0.86 14.12
CA GLU A 83 -5.55 -0.86 14.67
C GLU A 83 -6.31 -2.18 14.46
N TYR A 84 -6.02 -2.98 13.42
CA TYR A 84 -6.69 -4.27 13.21
C TYR A 84 -6.30 -5.30 14.28
N GLY A 85 -5.10 -5.18 14.86
CA GLY A 85 -4.66 -5.98 16.01
C GLY A 85 -5.47 -5.69 17.29
N LEU A 86 -6.21 -4.58 17.33
CA LEU A 86 -7.11 -4.20 18.42
C LEU A 86 -8.55 -4.69 18.20
N GLY A 87 -8.77 -5.53 17.18
CA GLY A 87 -10.09 -6.08 16.84
C GLY A 87 -10.93 -5.15 15.95
N ASN A 88 -10.33 -4.09 15.38
CA ASN A 88 -11.01 -3.27 14.38
C ASN A 88 -11.21 -4.06 13.07
N GLU A 89 -12.30 -3.74 12.37
CA GLU A 89 -12.60 -4.31 11.06
C GLU A 89 -11.78 -3.65 9.96
N VAL A 90 -11.66 -4.34 8.82
CA VAL A 90 -11.07 -3.75 7.62
C VAL A 90 -11.80 -2.45 7.23
N SER A 91 -11.04 -1.43 6.87
CA SER A 91 -11.55 -0.09 6.57
C SER A 91 -10.78 0.58 5.43
N MET A 92 -11.34 1.65 4.86
CA MET A 92 -10.67 2.47 3.85
C MET A 92 -9.35 3.06 4.38
N LEU A 93 -9.29 3.47 5.66
CA LEU A 93 -8.05 3.97 6.25
C LEU A 93 -6.98 2.88 6.40
N GLY A 94 -7.39 1.65 6.70
CA GLY A 94 -6.45 0.55 6.77
C GLY A 94 -5.95 0.11 5.38
N ASP A 95 -6.74 0.24 4.32
CA ASP A 95 -6.25 0.09 2.94
C ASP A 95 -5.19 1.15 2.62
N VAL A 96 -5.40 2.41 3.03
CA VAL A 96 -4.40 3.48 2.87
C VAL A 96 -3.11 3.14 3.63
N TYR A 97 -3.22 2.57 4.83
CA TYR A 97 -2.05 2.09 5.57
C TYR A 97 -1.33 0.95 4.85
N ASN A 98 -2.07 -0.09 4.41
CA ASN A 98 -1.50 -1.23 3.67
C ASN A 98 -0.78 -0.75 2.41
N PHE A 99 -1.39 0.18 1.67
CA PHE A 99 -0.82 0.83 0.51
C PHE A 99 0.46 1.62 0.86
N GLY A 100 0.49 2.31 1.99
CA GLY A 100 1.70 2.97 2.49
C GLY A 100 2.86 2.00 2.72
N ILE A 101 2.61 0.84 3.33
CA ILE A 101 3.64 -0.20 3.51
C ILE A 101 4.12 -0.75 2.16
N LEU A 102 3.20 -1.02 1.22
CA LEU A 102 3.53 -1.43 -0.15
C LEU A 102 4.49 -0.42 -0.81
N LEU A 103 4.18 0.87 -0.72
CA LEU A 103 5.06 1.92 -1.26
C LEU A 103 6.42 1.94 -0.57
N LEU A 104 6.48 1.79 0.75
CA LEU A 104 7.74 1.73 1.49
C LEU A 104 8.59 0.53 1.08
N GLU A 105 7.99 -0.62 0.84
CA GLU A 105 8.69 -1.80 0.35
C GLU A 105 9.26 -1.55 -1.06
N MET A 106 8.46 -1.02 -1.98
CA MET A 106 8.92 -0.66 -3.32
C MET A 106 10.06 0.35 -3.27
N LEU A 107 9.94 1.37 -2.42
CA LEU A 107 10.94 2.43 -2.28
C LEU A 107 12.23 1.92 -1.65
N THR A 108 12.15 1.03 -0.67
CA THR A 108 13.32 0.61 0.12
C THR A 108 13.94 -0.73 -0.31
N GLY A 109 13.22 -1.48 -1.14
CA GLY A 109 13.54 -2.85 -1.55
C GLY A 109 13.55 -3.85 -0.39
N LYS A 110 12.90 -3.53 0.75
CA LYS A 110 12.90 -4.36 1.96
C LYS A 110 11.51 -4.89 2.24
N HIS A 111 11.40 -6.20 2.41
CA HIS A 111 10.12 -6.83 2.72
C HIS A 111 9.73 -6.52 4.18
N PRO A 112 8.46 -6.21 4.50
CA PRO A 112 8.04 -5.86 5.86
C PRO A 112 8.35 -6.89 6.96
N THR A 113 8.60 -8.14 6.55
CA THR A 113 8.96 -9.26 7.44
C THR A 113 10.43 -9.69 7.33
N ASP A 114 11.29 -8.86 6.72
CA ASP A 114 12.73 -9.12 6.70
C ASP A 114 13.27 -9.23 8.12
N SER A 115 14.31 -10.05 8.31
CA SER A 115 14.92 -10.29 9.63
C SER A 115 15.50 -9.03 10.29
N LEU A 116 15.68 -7.95 9.52
CA LEU A 116 16.06 -6.63 10.01
C LEU A 116 14.98 -6.02 10.94
N PHE A 117 13.72 -6.38 10.71
CA PHE A 117 12.55 -5.83 11.40
C PHE A 117 12.13 -6.75 12.55
N ASN A 118 12.96 -6.77 13.60
CA ASN A 118 12.75 -7.53 14.83
C ASN A 118 12.62 -6.60 16.05
N ASP A 119 12.26 -7.17 17.21
CA ASP A 119 12.20 -6.45 18.50
C ASP A 119 11.34 -5.17 18.48
N GLY A 120 10.27 -5.17 17.68
CA GLY A 120 9.33 -4.06 17.55
C GLY A 120 9.73 -2.99 16.52
N LEU A 121 10.87 -3.13 15.84
CA LEU A 121 11.21 -2.32 14.68
C LEU A 121 10.43 -2.83 13.46
N THR A 122 9.58 -1.99 12.88
CA THR A 122 8.88 -2.30 11.62
C THR A 122 9.47 -1.51 10.44
N LEU A 123 9.09 -1.87 9.22
CA LEU A 123 9.43 -1.08 8.03
C LEU A 123 8.94 0.37 8.12
N HIS A 124 7.76 0.60 8.71
CA HIS A 124 7.23 1.94 8.93
C HIS A 124 8.10 2.74 9.90
N GLU A 125 8.47 2.17 11.05
CA GLU A 125 9.38 2.83 12.00
C GLU A 125 10.76 3.09 11.39
N PHE A 126 11.30 2.12 10.65
CA PHE A 126 12.57 2.28 9.93
C PHE A 126 12.52 3.45 8.94
N ALA A 127 11.50 3.50 8.09
CA ALA A 127 11.33 4.57 7.12
C ALA A 127 11.11 5.93 7.80
N LYS A 128 10.30 5.97 8.87
CA LYS A 128 10.05 7.17 9.67
C LYS A 128 11.33 7.75 10.27
N ILE A 129 12.24 6.91 10.77
CA ILE A 129 13.54 7.33 11.30
C ILE A 129 14.40 7.95 10.19
N ALA A 130 14.40 7.37 9.00
CA ALA A 130 15.20 7.85 7.87
C ALA A 130 14.63 9.09 7.17
N LEU A 131 13.29 9.28 7.19
CA LEU A 131 12.59 10.35 6.47
C LEU A 131 13.01 11.77 6.89
N LEU A 132 13.57 11.94 8.09
CA LEU A 132 13.93 13.26 8.61
C LEU A 132 15.25 13.80 8.04
N GLU A 133 16.25 12.95 7.78
CA GLU A 133 17.59 13.42 7.36
C GLU A 133 18.33 12.50 6.38
N ARG A 134 17.86 11.26 6.16
CA ARG A 134 18.63 10.19 5.48
C ARG A 134 17.79 9.43 4.44
N VAL A 135 16.81 10.08 3.83
CA VAL A 135 15.89 9.49 2.83
C VAL A 135 16.66 8.75 1.73
N MET A 136 17.71 9.38 1.19
CA MET A 136 18.49 8.82 0.08
C MET A 136 19.22 7.53 0.43
N GLU A 137 19.39 7.22 1.72
CA GLU A 137 20.09 6.03 2.19
C GLU A 137 19.18 4.81 2.33
N ILE A 138 17.86 5.03 2.41
CA ILE A 138 16.89 3.95 2.50
C ILE A 138 16.29 3.59 1.15
N VAL A 139 16.38 4.47 0.16
CA VAL A 139 15.91 4.23 -1.20
C VAL A 139 16.73 3.12 -1.87
N GLU A 140 16.03 2.23 -2.56
CA GLU A 140 16.63 1.13 -3.31
C GLU A 140 17.58 1.68 -4.39
N PRO A 141 18.83 1.18 -4.49
CA PRO A 141 19.85 1.76 -5.36
C PRO A 141 19.52 1.79 -6.85
N SER A 142 18.76 0.82 -7.38
CA SER A 142 18.36 0.80 -8.79
C SER A 142 17.41 1.95 -9.13
N LEU A 143 16.51 2.34 -8.22
CA LEU A 143 15.67 3.54 -8.36
C LEU A 143 16.50 4.84 -8.45
N LEU A 144 17.67 4.88 -7.79
CA LEU A 144 18.56 6.05 -7.85
C LEU A 144 19.37 6.13 -9.15
N LEU A 145 19.67 4.99 -9.76
CA LEU A 145 20.43 4.92 -11.01
C LEU A 145 19.61 5.48 -12.18
N GLU A 146 18.32 5.14 -12.23
CA GLU A 146 17.39 5.63 -13.26
C GLU A 146 17.20 7.15 -13.18
N ALA A 147 17.05 7.71 -11.98
CA ALA A 147 16.90 9.15 -11.77
C ALA A 147 18.13 9.96 -12.24
N ARG A 148 19.34 9.40 -12.15
CA ARG A 148 20.58 10.06 -12.60
C ARG A 148 20.76 10.00 -14.11
N THR A 149 20.32 8.93 -14.76
CA THR A 149 20.37 8.83 -16.23
C THR A 149 19.44 9.83 -16.91
N SER A 150 18.34 10.23 -16.26
CA SER A 150 17.41 11.27 -16.74
C SER A 150 17.98 12.69 -16.69
N ASN A 151 18.89 12.96 -15.76
CA ASN A 151 19.44 14.31 -15.52
C ASN A 151 20.69 14.64 -16.35
N ASN A 152 21.27 13.65 -17.05
CA ASN A 152 22.47 13.81 -17.87
C ASN A 152 22.19 13.88 -19.39
N SER A 153 20.92 14.01 -19.78
CA SER A 153 20.48 14.10 -21.17
C SER A 153 19.94 15.50 -21.58
N VAL A 154 20.43 16.57 -20.95
CA VAL A 154 20.21 17.97 -21.37
C VAL A 154 21.47 18.56 -21.97
#